data_AF-A0A2G6PF69-F1
#
_entry.id   AF-A0A2G6PF69-F1
#
_cell.length_a   1.000
_cell.length_b   1.000
_cell.length_c   1.000
_cell.angle_alpha   90.00
_cell.angle_beta   90.00
_cell.angle_gamma   90.00
#
_symmetry.space_group_name_H-M   'P 1'
#
loop_
_entity.id
_entity.type
_entity.pdbx_description
1 polymer ?
#
loop_
_entity_poly.entity_id
_entity_poly.type
_entity_poly.pdbx_seq_one_letter_code
_entity_poly.pdbx_strand_id
1 'polypeptide(L)'
;MSTWQISGVIVLIAIIGIVATMIWLMVNHSRGRKKQLKERLIATRQAAARQRVADKRAAAHKMSQERLAAKRAAVERQAAKRAEIAKAAAERVAAERAAVEREIAEWAIAEQAENERVRAQRQVEKQREAEEVDIRMRAVEEAIAEWVEVGQYGSSTEQPVKLNVLPEKTRSHAEAIQQQVQLTAKEVAKERDELEFIKNRIEADVDFLPVEFKHTINEWKVGKVFRRSTFDDLKLKFRYKAYSVEDGYELLQMYRGWVAEQREKLAGFAQSLGGGTVDKSQTIQAIIERAEQNEREKQLEMDVDVIYALRNIRDILERLINMEILLKALDEVCRKRSEQIIAPPWQEKGTL
;
A
#
# COMPACT_ATOMS: atom_id res chain seq x y z
N MET A 1 95.44 -98.22 45.67
CA MET A 1 96.47 -97.18 45.93
C MET A 1 95.98 -95.90 45.26
N SER A 2 95.70 -94.76 45.89
CA SER A 2 95.81 -94.22 47.24
C SER A 2 94.56 -93.35 47.50
N THR A 3 94.04 -93.33 48.72
CA THR A 3 92.80 -92.61 49.13
C THR A 3 92.90 -91.08 49.00
N TRP A 4 94.08 -90.55 48.68
CA TRP A 4 94.34 -89.12 48.53
C TRP A 4 93.96 -88.54 47.15
N GLN A 5 93.99 -89.32 46.06
CA GLN A 5 93.64 -88.78 44.72
C GLN A 5 92.12 -88.61 44.48
N ILE A 6 91.29 -89.46 45.08
CA ILE A 6 89.83 -89.40 44.94
C ILE A 6 89.28 -88.15 45.65
N SER A 7 89.89 -87.74 46.76
CA SER A 7 89.50 -86.54 47.50
C SER A 7 89.72 -85.24 46.70
N GLY A 8 90.82 -85.14 45.94
CA GLY A 8 91.12 -83.98 45.12
C GLY A 8 90.15 -83.78 43.94
N VAL A 9 89.70 -84.86 43.31
CA VAL A 9 88.73 -84.81 42.21
C VAL A 9 87.34 -84.37 42.69
N ILE A 10 86.93 -84.83 43.87
CA ILE A 10 85.64 -84.45 44.47
C ILE A 10 85.62 -82.95 44.82
N VAL A 11 86.72 -82.42 45.37
CA VAL A 11 86.84 -80.98 45.66
C VAL A 11 86.81 -80.15 44.38
N LEU A 12 87.46 -80.60 43.30
CA LEU A 12 87.46 -79.88 42.03
C LEU A 12 86.07 -79.82 41.39
N ILE A 13 85.32 -80.93 41.43
CA ILE A 13 83.93 -80.99 40.96
C ILE A 13 83.02 -80.08 41.80
N ALA A 14 83.23 -80.03 43.12
CA ALA A 14 82.49 -79.14 44.01
C ALA A 14 82.74 -77.66 43.68
N ILE A 15 84.00 -77.28 43.42
CA ILE A 15 84.36 -75.91 43.01
C ILE A 15 83.72 -75.55 41.67
N ILE A 16 83.76 -76.46 40.68
CA ILE A 16 83.13 -76.25 39.38
C ILE A 16 81.60 -76.08 39.53
N GLY A 17 80.96 -76.87 40.39
CA GLY A 17 79.54 -76.73 40.71
C GLY A 17 79.19 -75.37 41.33
N ILE A 18 80.03 -74.86 42.23
CA ILE A 18 79.86 -73.53 42.84
C ILE A 18 80.03 -72.41 41.81
N VAL A 19 81.02 -72.51 40.92
CA VAL A 19 81.23 -71.52 39.85
C VAL A 19 80.08 -71.53 38.85
N ALA A 20 79.60 -72.71 38.45
CA ALA A 20 78.48 -72.84 37.53
C ALA A 20 77.17 -72.27 38.12
N THR A 21 76.91 -72.52 39.39
CA THR A 21 75.73 -71.97 40.09
C THR A 21 75.82 -70.44 40.26
N MET A 22 77.01 -69.89 40.54
CA MET A 22 77.26 -68.45 40.57
C MET A 22 77.02 -67.79 39.20
N ILE A 23 77.55 -68.37 38.12
CA ILE A 23 77.33 -67.87 36.74
C ILE A 23 75.85 -67.95 36.37
N TRP A 24 75.18 -69.05 36.71
CA TRP A 24 73.75 -69.22 36.45
C TRP A 24 72.90 -68.18 37.21
N LEU A 25 73.20 -67.92 38.49
CA LEU A 25 72.56 -66.86 39.28
C LEU A 25 72.78 -65.47 38.67
N MET A 26 74.00 -65.16 38.21
CA MET A 26 74.31 -63.88 37.58
C MET A 26 73.57 -63.69 36.25
N VAL A 27 73.47 -64.73 35.43
CA VAL A 27 72.70 -64.71 34.17
C VAL A 27 71.20 -64.60 34.45
N ASN A 28 70.66 -65.35 35.41
CA ASN A 28 69.25 -65.29 35.75
C ASN A 28 68.87 -63.91 36.31
N HIS A 29 69.70 -63.35 37.18
CA HIS A 29 69.47 -62.03 37.75
C HIS A 29 69.60 -60.91 36.72
N SER A 30 70.56 -60.99 35.79
CA SER A 30 70.70 -60.02 34.69
C SER A 30 69.56 -60.11 33.67
N ARG A 31 69.03 -61.32 33.39
CA ARG A 31 67.82 -61.51 32.57
C ARG A 31 66.59 -60.91 33.26
N GLY A 32 66.44 -61.09 34.56
CA GLY A 32 65.38 -60.47 35.37
C GLY A 32 65.42 -58.94 35.30
N ARG A 33 66.59 -58.33 35.51
CA ARG A 33 66.76 -56.86 35.40
C ARG A 33 66.43 -56.34 33.99
N LYS A 34 66.84 -57.05 32.94
CA LYS A 34 66.54 -56.66 31.55
C LYS A 34 65.03 -56.70 31.25
N LYS A 35 64.29 -57.67 31.79
CA LYS A 35 62.82 -57.73 31.65
C LYS A 35 62.15 -56.55 32.36
N GLN A 36 62.52 -56.28 33.61
CA GLN A 36 61.99 -55.15 34.38
C GLN A 36 62.26 -53.80 33.70
N LEU A 37 63.45 -53.60 33.12
CA LEU A 37 63.77 -52.37 32.38
C LEU A 37 62.91 -52.22 31.12
N LYS A 38 62.67 -53.31 30.37
CA LYS A 38 61.79 -53.29 29.20
C LYS A 38 60.34 -52.98 29.59
N GLU A 39 59.83 -53.59 30.64
CA GLU A 39 58.47 -53.33 31.15
C GLU A 39 58.32 -51.88 31.63
N ARG A 40 59.33 -51.34 32.35
CA ARG A 40 59.35 -49.93 32.74
C ARG A 40 59.39 -49.00 31.54
N LEU A 41 60.18 -49.30 30.51
CA LEU A 41 60.24 -48.50 29.28
C LEU A 41 58.93 -48.54 28.49
N ILE A 42 58.24 -49.69 28.45
CA ILE A 42 56.93 -49.80 27.82
C ILE A 42 55.89 -49.01 28.63
N ALA A 43 55.91 -49.11 29.96
CA ALA A 43 55.01 -48.38 30.84
C ALA A 43 55.19 -46.86 30.73
N THR A 44 56.44 -46.35 30.71
CA THR A 44 56.71 -44.92 30.52
C THR A 44 56.31 -44.44 29.14
N ARG A 45 56.56 -45.23 28.09
CA ARG A 45 56.13 -44.90 26.73
C ARG A 45 54.60 -44.88 26.60
N GLN A 46 53.89 -45.80 27.24
CA GLN A 46 52.43 -45.81 27.29
C GLN A 46 51.88 -44.63 28.08
N ALA A 47 52.48 -44.28 29.23
CA ALA A 47 52.09 -43.12 30.01
C ALA A 47 52.28 -41.81 29.21
N ALA A 48 53.43 -41.65 28.55
CA ALA A 48 53.70 -40.51 27.68
C ALA A 48 52.74 -40.44 26.48
N ALA A 49 52.37 -41.58 25.88
CA ALA A 49 51.38 -41.63 24.81
C ALA A 49 49.99 -41.22 25.30
N ARG A 50 49.56 -41.71 26.47
CA ARG A 50 48.28 -41.33 27.09
C ARG A 50 48.22 -39.83 27.42
N GLN A 51 49.32 -39.29 27.94
CA GLN A 51 49.41 -37.86 28.26
C GLN A 51 49.31 -37.00 26.98
N ARG A 52 50.03 -37.36 25.92
CA ARG A 52 49.90 -36.67 24.61
C ARG A 52 48.49 -36.70 24.05
N VAL A 53 47.76 -37.82 24.22
CA VAL A 53 46.36 -37.92 23.80
C VAL A 53 45.45 -37.03 24.67
N ALA A 54 45.67 -37.01 25.99
CA ALA A 54 44.94 -36.15 26.91
C ALA A 54 45.18 -34.66 26.60
N ASP A 55 46.44 -34.25 26.38
CA ASP A 55 46.81 -32.88 26.04
C ASP A 55 46.19 -32.45 24.71
N LYS A 56 46.22 -33.31 23.69
CA LYS A 56 45.56 -33.05 22.40
C LYS A 56 44.05 -32.88 22.55
N ARG A 57 43.39 -33.71 23.36
CA ARG A 57 41.95 -33.59 23.63
C ARG A 57 41.62 -32.31 24.39
N ALA A 58 42.42 -31.95 25.39
CA ALA A 58 42.26 -30.71 26.14
C ALA A 58 42.45 -29.47 25.25
N ALA A 59 43.48 -29.47 24.38
CA ALA A 59 43.70 -28.40 23.41
C ALA A 59 42.55 -28.29 22.39
N ALA A 60 42.08 -29.42 21.85
CA ALA A 60 40.95 -29.44 20.93
C ALA A 60 39.66 -28.92 21.58
N HIS A 61 39.41 -29.25 22.85
CA HIS A 61 38.26 -28.76 23.59
C HIS A 61 38.34 -27.26 23.90
N LYS A 62 39.52 -26.74 24.25
CA LYS A 62 39.71 -25.29 24.43
C LYS A 62 39.46 -24.53 23.11
N MET A 63 40.01 -25.01 22.01
CA MET A 63 39.80 -24.42 20.68
C MET A 63 38.32 -24.45 20.25
N SER A 64 37.57 -25.51 20.58
CA SER A 64 36.13 -25.57 20.27
C SER A 64 35.33 -24.59 21.12
N GLN A 65 35.65 -24.47 22.41
CA GLN A 65 35.02 -23.48 23.30
C GLN A 65 35.29 -22.04 22.86
N GLU A 66 36.54 -21.70 22.51
CA GLU A 66 36.89 -20.37 22.01
C GLU A 66 36.17 -20.04 20.71
N ARG A 67 36.06 -21.00 19.78
CA ARG A 67 35.28 -20.83 18.54
C ARG A 67 33.80 -20.60 18.82
N LEU A 68 33.21 -21.30 19.79
CA LEU A 68 31.82 -21.09 20.18
C LEU A 68 31.61 -19.72 20.84
N ALA A 69 32.54 -19.30 21.71
CA ALA A 69 32.52 -17.97 22.33
C ALA A 69 32.64 -16.86 21.28
N ALA A 70 33.57 -16.99 20.32
CA ALA A 70 33.74 -16.04 19.23
C ALA A 70 32.48 -15.93 18.34
N LYS A 71 31.84 -17.07 18.02
CA LYS A 71 30.58 -17.09 17.27
C LYS A 71 29.45 -16.39 18.03
N ARG A 72 29.31 -16.64 19.33
CA ARG A 72 28.30 -15.97 20.17
C ARG A 72 28.52 -14.46 20.21
N ALA A 73 29.76 -14.01 20.44
CA ALA A 73 30.11 -12.59 20.43
C ALA A 73 29.83 -11.92 19.07
N ALA A 74 30.07 -12.62 17.95
CA ALA A 74 29.76 -12.10 16.62
C ALA A 74 28.25 -11.94 16.39
N VAL A 75 27.44 -12.93 16.80
CA VAL A 75 25.97 -12.86 16.72
C VAL A 75 25.43 -11.74 17.59
N GLU A 76 25.93 -11.60 18.81
CA GLU A 76 25.50 -10.54 19.75
C GLU A 76 25.82 -9.14 19.20
N ARG A 77 27.02 -8.93 18.65
CA ARG A 77 27.38 -7.67 17.98
C ARG A 77 26.47 -7.36 16.78
N GLN A 78 26.11 -8.38 16.00
CA GLN A 78 25.21 -8.19 14.86
C GLN A 78 23.78 -7.87 15.33
N ALA A 79 23.31 -8.51 16.41
CA ALA A 79 22.02 -8.21 17.02
C ALA A 79 21.98 -6.78 17.58
N ALA A 80 23.04 -6.34 18.27
CA ALA A 80 23.17 -4.97 18.78
C ALA A 80 23.11 -3.94 17.65
N LYS A 81 23.86 -4.13 16.56
CA LYS A 81 23.79 -3.26 15.38
C LYS A 81 22.40 -3.20 14.76
N ARG A 82 21.71 -4.33 14.65
CA ARG A 82 20.32 -4.38 14.15
C ARG A 82 19.36 -3.64 15.06
N ALA A 83 19.55 -3.74 16.38
CA ALA A 83 18.73 -3.02 17.35
C ALA A 83 18.93 -1.50 17.27
N GLU A 84 20.17 -1.03 17.08
CA GLU A 84 20.45 0.40 16.87
C GLU A 84 19.83 0.92 15.57
N ILE A 85 19.98 0.19 14.46
CA ILE A 85 19.35 0.56 13.18
C ILE A 85 17.82 0.59 13.32
N ALA A 86 17.22 -0.40 13.99
CA ALA A 86 15.78 -0.44 14.20
C ALA A 86 15.29 0.72 15.07
N LYS A 87 16.04 1.11 16.11
CA LYS A 87 15.72 2.29 16.93
C LYS A 87 15.78 3.58 16.10
N ALA A 88 16.85 3.77 15.33
CA ALA A 88 17.00 4.95 14.47
C ALA A 88 15.88 5.03 13.40
N ALA A 89 15.47 3.88 12.84
CA ALA A 89 14.34 3.83 11.92
C ALA A 89 13.01 4.19 12.61
N ALA A 90 12.76 3.67 13.81
CA ALA A 90 11.56 3.99 14.59
C ALA A 90 11.49 5.48 14.95
N GLU A 91 12.61 6.10 15.33
CA GLU A 91 12.70 7.54 15.62
C GLU A 91 12.40 8.38 14.38
N ARG A 92 12.90 7.99 13.19
CA ARG A 92 12.58 8.67 11.93
C ARG A 92 11.10 8.60 11.59
N VAL A 93 10.49 7.42 11.70
CA VAL A 93 9.05 7.24 11.45
C VAL A 93 8.24 8.10 12.43
N ALA A 94 8.63 8.17 13.71
CA ALA A 94 7.96 9.02 14.68
C ALA A 94 8.08 10.51 14.32
N ALA A 95 9.25 10.97 13.87
CA ALA A 95 9.47 12.34 13.44
C ALA A 95 8.68 12.69 12.17
N GLU A 96 8.62 11.80 11.19
CA GLU A 96 7.85 11.99 9.96
C GLU A 96 6.34 12.06 10.25
N ARG A 97 5.82 11.20 11.13
CA ARG A 97 4.41 11.27 11.57
C ARG A 97 4.10 12.61 12.22
N ALA A 98 4.98 13.07 13.12
CA ALA A 98 4.80 14.37 13.77
C ALA A 98 4.86 15.55 12.78
N ALA A 99 5.64 15.45 11.70
CA ALA A 99 5.67 16.46 10.65
C ALA A 99 4.37 16.48 9.84
N VAL A 100 3.88 15.31 9.42
CA VAL A 100 2.61 15.17 8.69
C VAL A 100 1.42 15.65 9.52
N GLU A 101 1.37 15.31 10.81
CA GLU A 101 0.31 15.78 11.71
C GLU A 101 0.29 17.31 11.84
N ARG A 102 1.47 17.96 11.83
CA ARG A 102 1.55 19.43 11.84
C ARG A 102 1.04 20.03 10.54
N GLU A 103 1.44 19.50 9.39
CA GLU A 103 0.95 19.97 8.09
C GLU A 103 -0.58 19.82 7.95
N ILE A 104 -1.14 18.70 8.43
CA ILE A 104 -2.60 18.48 8.44
C ILE A 104 -3.28 19.51 9.36
N ALA A 105 -2.72 19.78 10.54
CA ALA A 105 -3.28 20.78 11.46
C ALA A 105 -3.23 22.19 10.86
N GLU A 106 -2.13 22.58 10.22
CA GLU A 106 -1.99 23.85 9.53
C GLU A 106 -2.98 23.98 8.37
N TRP A 107 -3.14 22.92 7.57
CA TRP A 107 -4.09 22.89 6.46
C TRP A 107 -5.54 23.01 6.95
N ALA A 108 -5.91 22.31 8.03
CA ALA A 108 -7.23 22.40 8.64
C ALA A 108 -7.53 23.83 9.15
N ILE A 109 -6.55 24.53 9.72
CA ILE A 109 -6.70 25.93 10.13
C ILE A 109 -6.90 26.83 8.90
N ALA A 110 -6.12 26.62 7.84
CA ALA A 110 -6.26 27.39 6.59
C ALA A 110 -7.63 27.18 5.94
N GLU A 111 -8.12 25.94 5.89
CA GLU A 111 -9.44 25.59 5.35
C GLU A 111 -10.57 26.22 6.18
N GLN A 112 -10.46 26.22 7.50
CA GLN A 112 -11.43 26.89 8.37
C GLN A 112 -11.47 28.40 8.11
N ALA A 113 -10.31 29.05 8.01
CA ALA A 113 -10.23 30.48 7.73
C ALA A 113 -10.86 30.84 6.37
N GLU A 114 -10.65 30.01 5.34
CA GLU A 114 -11.24 30.23 4.02
C GLU A 114 -12.77 30.00 4.04
N ASN A 115 -13.24 28.97 4.73
CA ASN A 115 -14.66 28.72 4.92
C ASN A 115 -15.37 29.86 5.67
N GLU A 116 -14.72 30.45 6.67
CA GLU A 116 -15.23 31.64 7.37
C GLU A 116 -15.32 32.86 6.45
N ARG A 117 -14.31 33.10 5.60
CA ARG A 117 -14.33 34.17 4.60
C ARG A 117 -15.48 34.00 3.60
N VAL A 118 -15.66 32.79 3.08
CA VAL A 118 -16.77 32.48 2.16
C VAL A 118 -18.13 32.68 2.84
N ARG A 119 -18.26 32.27 4.12
CA ARG A 119 -19.48 32.51 4.89
C ARG A 119 -19.74 34.00 5.09
N ALA A 120 -18.72 34.79 5.41
CA ALA A 120 -18.84 36.24 5.56
C ALA A 120 -19.27 36.90 4.25
N GLN A 121 -18.68 36.52 3.12
CA GLN A 121 -19.08 37.03 1.79
C GLN A 121 -20.54 36.71 1.47
N ARG A 122 -20.98 35.47 1.71
CA ARG A 122 -22.40 35.09 1.50
C ARG A 122 -23.37 35.87 2.39
N GLN A 123 -22.97 36.22 3.61
CA GLN A 123 -23.81 37.06 4.48
C GLN A 123 -23.93 38.48 3.95
N VAL A 124 -22.82 39.07 3.46
CA VAL A 124 -22.84 40.40 2.84
C VAL A 124 -23.70 40.41 1.57
N GLU A 125 -23.60 39.37 0.74
CA GLU A 125 -24.42 39.24 -0.48
C GLU A 125 -25.91 39.13 -0.15
N LYS A 126 -26.28 38.31 0.84
CA LYS A 126 -27.67 38.23 1.32
C LYS A 126 -28.19 39.56 1.88
N GLN A 127 -27.35 40.34 2.56
CA GLN A 127 -27.74 41.66 3.04
C GLN A 127 -28.01 42.62 1.89
N ARG A 128 -27.18 42.61 0.84
CA ARG A 128 -27.40 43.41 -0.37
C ARG A 128 -28.68 43.01 -1.09
N GLU A 129 -28.93 41.71 -1.25
CA GLU A 129 -30.18 41.21 -1.83
C GLU A 129 -31.40 41.65 -1.01
N ALA A 130 -31.32 41.58 0.32
CA ALA A 130 -32.40 42.05 1.19
C ALA A 130 -32.63 43.56 1.09
N GLU A 131 -31.57 44.35 0.99
CA GLU A 131 -31.65 45.81 0.80
C GLU A 131 -32.24 46.15 -0.59
N GLU A 132 -31.85 45.44 -1.64
CA GLU A 132 -32.43 45.59 -2.98
C GLU A 132 -33.92 45.23 -2.99
N VAL A 133 -34.32 44.16 -2.30
CA VAL A 133 -35.73 43.77 -2.14
C VAL A 133 -36.51 44.84 -1.39
N ASP A 134 -35.94 45.42 -0.33
CA ASP A 134 -36.59 46.48 0.46
C ASP A 134 -36.75 47.78 -0.34
N ILE A 135 -35.74 48.17 -1.14
CA ILE A 135 -35.82 49.29 -2.08
C ILE A 135 -36.92 49.04 -3.12
N ARG A 136 -36.98 47.82 -3.68
CA ARG A 136 -38.03 47.45 -4.65
C ARG A 136 -39.42 47.50 -4.01
N MET A 137 -39.56 47.03 -2.77
CA MET A 137 -40.81 47.07 -2.03
C MET A 137 -41.27 48.52 -1.80
N ARG A 138 -40.37 49.41 -1.37
CA ARG A 138 -40.67 50.83 -1.22
C ARG A 138 -41.10 51.49 -2.52
N ALA A 139 -40.44 51.17 -3.63
CA ALA A 139 -40.85 51.69 -4.96
C ALA A 139 -42.25 51.19 -5.36
N VAL A 140 -42.62 49.95 -4.99
CA VAL A 140 -43.97 49.41 -5.21
C VAL A 140 -44.99 50.13 -4.32
N GLU A 141 -44.66 50.39 -3.05
CA GLU A 141 -45.53 51.13 -2.13
C GLU A 141 -45.76 52.59 -2.60
N GLU A 142 -44.72 53.28 -3.07
CA GLU A 142 -44.83 54.61 -3.67
C GLU A 142 -45.70 54.59 -4.93
N ALA A 143 -45.51 53.61 -5.82
CA ALA A 143 -46.33 53.47 -7.03
C ALA A 143 -47.81 53.19 -6.69
N ILE A 144 -48.09 52.43 -5.63
CA ILE A 144 -49.46 52.20 -5.14
C ILE A 144 -50.03 53.50 -4.56
N ALA A 145 -49.26 54.26 -3.78
CA ALA A 145 -49.69 55.54 -3.22
C ALA A 145 -50.03 56.56 -4.33
N GLU A 146 -49.18 56.67 -5.34
CA GLU A 146 -49.41 57.51 -6.52
C GLU A 146 -50.69 57.08 -7.27
N TRP A 147 -50.92 55.78 -7.45
CA TRP A 147 -52.15 55.25 -8.06
C TRP A 147 -53.41 55.58 -7.26
N VAL A 148 -53.33 55.53 -5.93
CA VAL A 148 -54.45 55.86 -5.04
C VAL A 148 -54.74 57.36 -5.06
N GLU A 149 -53.72 58.21 -5.16
CA GLU A 149 -53.87 59.66 -5.33
C GLU A 149 -54.47 60.02 -6.70
N VAL A 150 -54.03 59.36 -7.78
CA VAL A 150 -54.62 59.50 -9.13
C VAL A 150 -56.06 58.99 -9.18
N GLY A 151 -56.35 57.91 -8.43
CA GLY A 151 -57.70 57.35 -8.28
C GLY A 151 -58.71 58.25 -7.55
N GLN A 152 -58.25 59.24 -6.77
CA GLN A 152 -59.12 60.24 -6.15
C GLN A 152 -59.46 61.44 -7.05
N TYR A 153 -58.73 61.63 -8.17
CA TYR A 153 -58.96 62.73 -9.11
C TYR A 153 -59.61 62.31 -10.45
N GLY A 154 -59.90 61.03 -10.66
CA GLY A 154 -60.36 60.51 -11.95
C GLY A 154 -61.57 59.58 -11.84
N SER A 155 -62.76 60.10 -11.56
CA SER A 155 -63.99 59.40 -11.94
C SER A 155 -64.19 59.53 -13.45
N SER A 156 -63.59 58.62 -14.23
CA SER A 156 -64.13 58.17 -15.52
C SER A 156 -63.22 57.14 -16.16
N THR A 157 -63.81 55.95 -16.34
CA THR A 157 -63.69 55.06 -17.49
C THR A 157 -62.28 54.85 -18.08
N GLU A 158 -61.69 53.68 -17.85
CA GLU A 158 -61.07 52.89 -18.92
C GLU A 158 -60.75 51.45 -18.48
N GLN A 159 -60.77 50.56 -19.46
CA GLN A 159 -60.82 49.11 -19.36
C GLN A 159 -59.55 48.48 -18.75
N PRO A 160 -59.64 47.27 -18.16
CA PRO A 160 -58.46 46.60 -17.60
C PRO A 160 -57.58 46.06 -18.73
N VAL A 161 -56.47 46.75 -18.98
CA VAL A 161 -55.33 46.18 -19.69
C VAL A 161 -54.79 45.03 -18.84
N LYS A 162 -54.79 43.81 -19.39
CA LYS A 162 -54.15 42.64 -18.79
C LYS A 162 -52.68 42.96 -18.52
N LEU A 163 -52.34 43.14 -17.24
CA LEU A 163 -50.95 43.21 -16.82
C LEU A 163 -50.36 41.81 -17.03
N ASN A 164 -49.48 41.69 -18.03
CA ASN A 164 -48.62 40.53 -18.17
C ASN A 164 -47.85 40.39 -16.86
N VAL A 165 -48.23 39.37 -16.08
CA VAL A 165 -47.40 38.83 -15.01
C VAL A 165 -46.07 38.49 -15.67
N LEU A 166 -45.03 39.26 -15.34
CA LEU A 166 -43.65 38.90 -15.60
C LEU A 166 -43.48 37.45 -15.13
N PRO A 167 -42.99 36.52 -15.98
CA PRO A 167 -42.74 35.19 -15.50
C PRO A 167 -41.69 35.31 -14.41
N GLU A 168 -42.07 34.99 -13.18
CA GLU A 168 -41.14 34.41 -12.22
C GLU A 168 -40.28 33.43 -13.03
N LYS A 169 -38.96 33.63 -13.05
CA LYS A 169 -38.02 32.73 -13.70
C LYS A 169 -38.12 31.36 -12.99
N THR A 170 -39.12 30.57 -13.37
CA THR A 170 -39.03 29.13 -13.36
C THR A 170 -37.81 28.81 -14.19
N ARG A 171 -36.68 28.53 -13.52
CA ARG A 171 -35.47 27.99 -14.15
C ARG A 171 -35.93 26.97 -15.19
N SER A 172 -35.64 27.22 -16.46
CA SER A 172 -36.07 26.33 -17.52
C SER A 172 -35.56 24.93 -17.17
N HIS A 173 -36.40 23.91 -17.34
CA HIS A 173 -36.01 22.52 -17.07
C HIS A 173 -34.69 22.15 -17.76
N ALA A 174 -34.41 22.74 -18.93
CA ALA A 174 -33.14 22.63 -19.64
C ALA A 174 -31.95 23.24 -18.88
N GLU A 175 -32.13 24.41 -18.25
CA GLU A 175 -31.09 25.10 -17.46
C GLU A 175 -30.73 24.28 -16.20
N ALA A 176 -31.71 23.66 -15.56
CA ALA A 176 -31.48 22.76 -14.42
C ALA A 176 -30.70 21.50 -14.83
N ILE A 177 -31.06 20.89 -15.96
CA ILE A 177 -30.31 19.75 -16.52
C ILE A 177 -28.89 20.18 -16.89
N GLN A 178 -28.71 21.35 -17.50
CA GLN A 178 -27.41 21.88 -17.86
C GLN A 178 -26.50 22.06 -16.63
N GLN A 179 -27.01 22.62 -15.53
CA GLN A 179 -26.25 22.74 -14.29
C GLN A 179 -25.82 21.37 -13.75
N GLN A 180 -26.71 20.37 -13.78
CA GLN A 180 -26.39 19.02 -13.33
C GLN A 180 -25.34 18.36 -14.23
N VAL A 181 -25.46 18.50 -15.55
CA VAL A 181 -24.47 18.00 -16.53
C VAL A 181 -23.10 18.63 -16.28
N GLN A 182 -23.03 19.92 -15.96
CA GLN A 182 -21.76 20.60 -15.63
C GLN A 182 -21.12 20.08 -14.33
N LEU A 183 -21.92 19.77 -13.30
CA LEU A 183 -21.42 19.14 -12.08
C LEU A 183 -20.86 17.74 -12.38
N THR A 184 -21.60 16.93 -13.15
CA THR A 184 -21.15 15.62 -13.61
C THR A 184 -19.86 15.71 -14.41
N ALA A 185 -19.72 16.72 -15.29
CA ALA A 185 -18.50 16.93 -16.06
C ALA A 185 -17.26 17.17 -15.18
N LYS A 186 -17.42 17.98 -14.12
CA LYS A 186 -16.35 18.25 -13.14
C LYS A 186 -15.97 17.01 -12.35
N GLU A 187 -16.97 16.23 -11.92
CA GLU A 187 -16.74 14.97 -11.21
C GLU A 187 -16.00 13.97 -12.11
N VAL A 188 -16.46 13.77 -13.35
CA VAL A 188 -15.82 12.88 -14.32
C VAL A 188 -14.39 13.30 -14.66
N ALA A 189 -14.12 14.61 -14.76
CA ALA A 189 -12.76 15.10 -14.96
C ALA A 189 -11.85 14.74 -13.78
N LYS A 190 -12.29 15.02 -12.55
CA LYS A 190 -11.53 14.71 -11.33
C LYS A 190 -11.25 13.21 -11.19
N GLU A 191 -12.27 12.38 -11.41
CA GLU A 191 -12.16 10.93 -11.29
C GLU A 191 -11.28 10.31 -12.38
N ARG A 192 -11.29 10.88 -13.59
CA ARG A 192 -10.38 10.49 -14.67
C ARG A 192 -8.92 10.79 -14.30
N ASP A 193 -8.65 11.97 -13.77
CA ASP A 193 -7.29 12.37 -13.36
C ASP A 193 -6.78 11.49 -12.19
N GLU A 194 -7.65 11.16 -11.22
CA GLU A 194 -7.32 10.24 -10.14
C GLU A 194 -7.03 8.82 -10.65
N LEU A 195 -7.85 8.31 -11.57
CA LEU A 195 -7.63 7.00 -12.19
C LEU A 195 -6.29 6.95 -12.95
N GLU A 196 -5.97 8.02 -13.68
CA GLU A 196 -4.70 8.16 -14.39
C GLU A 196 -3.52 8.18 -13.41
N PHE A 197 -3.64 8.93 -12.30
CA PHE A 197 -2.68 8.93 -11.21
C PHE A 197 -2.45 7.52 -10.65
N ILE A 198 -3.53 6.78 -10.34
CA ILE A 198 -3.45 5.43 -9.77
C ILE A 198 -2.77 4.47 -10.76
N LYS A 199 -3.17 4.46 -12.04
CA LYS A 199 -2.53 3.65 -13.07
C LYS A 199 -1.03 3.94 -13.12
N ASN A 200 -0.66 5.21 -13.25
CA ASN A 200 0.74 5.62 -13.37
C ASN A 200 1.53 5.28 -12.09
N ARG A 201 0.89 5.29 -10.92
CA ARG A 201 1.49 4.88 -9.65
C ARG A 201 1.87 3.40 -9.66
N ILE A 202 0.96 2.52 -10.07
CA ILE A 202 1.22 1.06 -10.15
C ILE A 202 2.26 0.75 -11.26
N GLU A 203 2.28 1.57 -12.31
CA GLU A 203 3.25 1.45 -13.40
C GLU A 203 4.65 1.93 -13.01
N ALA A 204 4.78 3.06 -12.31
CA ALA A 204 6.06 3.71 -12.02
C ALA A 204 6.77 3.20 -10.75
N ASP A 205 6.05 2.89 -9.66
CA ASP A 205 6.68 2.45 -8.40
C ASP A 205 7.03 0.95 -8.46
N VAL A 206 8.16 0.62 -9.11
CA VAL A 206 8.88 -0.64 -8.87
C VAL A 206 9.57 -0.54 -7.51
N ASP A 207 8.78 -0.67 -6.44
CA ASP A 207 9.25 -1.01 -5.09
C ASP A 207 8.20 -1.91 -4.45
N PHE A 208 8.11 -3.13 -4.95
CA PHE A 208 7.59 -4.21 -4.10
C PHE A 208 8.71 -4.62 -3.15
N LEU A 209 8.52 -4.24 -1.87
CA LEU A 209 8.74 -5.01 -0.63
C LEU A 209 9.57 -4.24 0.42
N PRO A 210 9.35 -4.42 1.75
CA PRO A 210 8.63 -5.51 2.41
C PRO A 210 7.62 -5.06 3.48
N VAL A 211 6.52 -5.80 3.65
CA VAL A 211 5.97 -6.20 4.97
C VAL A 211 6.18 -5.19 6.13
N GLU A 212 5.73 -3.94 6.00
CA GLU A 212 5.77 -2.99 7.14
C GLU A 212 4.48 -2.98 7.96
N PHE A 213 3.66 -4.01 7.80
CA PHE A 213 2.61 -4.27 8.77
C PHE A 213 2.31 -5.77 8.85
N LYS A 214 3.19 -6.55 9.49
CA LYS A 214 2.75 -7.86 10.03
C LYS A 214 1.55 -7.69 10.96
N HIS A 215 1.45 -6.56 11.66
CA HIS A 215 0.32 -6.23 12.52
C HIS A 215 -0.95 -5.97 11.70
N THR A 216 -0.91 -5.09 10.69
CA THR A 216 -2.10 -4.84 9.86
C THR A 216 -2.43 -6.04 8.98
N ILE A 217 -1.46 -6.83 8.48
CA ILE A 217 -1.74 -8.12 7.81
C ILE A 217 -2.41 -9.12 8.78
N ASN A 218 -2.02 -9.15 10.06
CA ASN A 218 -2.69 -9.99 11.05
C ASN A 218 -4.07 -9.44 11.41
N GLU A 219 -4.26 -8.13 11.51
CA GLU A 219 -5.58 -7.49 11.69
C GLU A 219 -6.48 -7.65 10.45
N TRP A 220 -5.88 -7.70 9.25
CA TRP A 220 -6.52 -8.01 7.96
C TRP A 220 -6.92 -9.48 7.89
N LYS A 221 -6.05 -10.42 8.29
CA LYS A 221 -6.35 -11.87 8.38
C LYS A 221 -7.39 -12.20 9.45
N VAL A 222 -7.46 -11.39 10.51
CA VAL A 222 -8.49 -11.48 11.56
C VAL A 222 -9.80 -10.79 11.12
N GLY A 223 -9.82 -10.14 9.95
CA GLY A 223 -11.03 -9.59 9.33
C GLY A 223 -11.58 -8.36 10.02
N LYS A 224 -10.72 -7.57 10.69
CA LYS A 224 -11.14 -6.53 11.63
C LYS A 224 -11.30 -5.13 11.02
N VAL A 225 -10.78 -4.84 9.82
CA VAL A 225 -10.74 -3.44 9.35
C VAL A 225 -11.49 -3.16 8.04
N PHE A 226 -11.45 -3.97 6.97
CA PHE A 226 -12.36 -3.72 5.83
C PHE A 226 -12.68 -5.02 5.09
N ARG A 227 -13.86 -5.60 5.33
CA ARG A 227 -14.40 -6.66 4.44
C ARG A 227 -14.91 -6.09 3.11
N ARG A 228 -15.03 -4.76 3.00
CA ARG A 228 -15.30 -3.94 1.81
C ARG A 228 -14.69 -2.56 2.04
N SER A 229 -13.57 -2.24 1.39
CA SER A 229 -13.01 -0.89 1.42
C SER A 229 -13.96 0.03 0.64
N THR A 230 -14.29 1.23 1.11
CA THR A 230 -15.09 2.16 0.29
C THR A 230 -14.26 2.71 -0.87
N PHE A 231 -14.92 3.31 -1.87
CA PHE A 231 -14.25 3.86 -3.05
C PHE A 231 -13.17 4.88 -2.69
N ASP A 232 -13.44 5.74 -1.72
CA ASP A 232 -12.49 6.76 -1.26
C ASP A 232 -11.40 6.16 -0.36
N ASP A 233 -11.70 5.13 0.44
CA ASP A 233 -10.69 4.41 1.22
C ASP A 233 -9.62 3.79 0.31
N LEU A 234 -10.04 3.21 -0.82
CA LEU A 234 -9.13 2.63 -1.80
C LEU A 234 -8.23 3.70 -2.41
N LYS A 235 -8.78 4.83 -2.87
CA LYS A 235 -7.98 5.97 -3.37
C LYS A 235 -6.96 6.44 -2.34
N LEU A 236 -7.36 6.49 -1.07
CA LEU A 236 -6.50 6.89 0.03
C LEU A 236 -5.31 5.94 0.23
N LYS A 237 -5.52 4.62 0.10
CA LYS A 237 -4.44 3.63 0.13
C LYS A 237 -3.40 3.87 -0.98
N PHE A 238 -3.85 4.24 -2.17
CA PHE A 238 -2.94 4.56 -3.29
C PHE A 238 -2.12 5.82 -3.03
N ARG A 239 -2.72 6.85 -2.41
CA ARG A 239 -2.03 8.09 -2.03
C ARG A 239 -0.98 7.87 -0.94
N TYR A 240 -1.27 7.03 0.06
CA TYR A 240 -0.35 6.73 1.17
C TYR A 240 0.57 5.53 0.95
N LYS A 241 0.70 5.04 -0.29
CA LYS A 241 1.58 3.91 -0.63
C LYS A 241 1.27 2.61 0.14
N ALA A 242 0.04 2.45 0.62
CA ALA A 242 -0.41 1.31 1.41
C ALA A 242 -1.32 0.36 0.60
N TYR A 243 -1.11 0.30 -0.72
CA TYR A 243 -1.94 -0.44 -1.66
C TYR A 243 -1.33 -1.79 -2.03
N SER A 244 -2.18 -2.75 -2.33
CA SER A 244 -1.84 -4.04 -2.91
C SER A 244 -2.34 -4.17 -4.35
N VAL A 245 -1.89 -5.20 -5.07
CA VAL A 245 -2.42 -5.51 -6.40
C VAL A 245 -3.92 -5.87 -6.33
N GLU A 246 -4.36 -6.48 -5.23
CA GLU A 246 -5.77 -6.78 -4.99
C GLU A 246 -6.61 -5.50 -4.85
N ASP A 247 -6.10 -4.50 -4.12
CA ASP A 247 -6.75 -3.18 -4.02
C ASP A 247 -6.89 -2.51 -5.41
N GLY A 248 -5.94 -2.75 -6.32
CA GLY A 248 -6.03 -2.30 -7.71
C GLY A 248 -7.16 -2.98 -8.49
N TYR A 249 -7.38 -4.28 -8.28
CA TYR A 249 -8.52 -4.99 -8.86
C TYR A 249 -9.85 -4.58 -8.24
N GLU A 250 -9.92 -4.38 -6.91
CA GLU A 250 -11.12 -3.86 -6.24
C GLU A 250 -11.51 -2.49 -6.80
N LEU A 251 -10.55 -1.57 -6.89
CA LEU A 251 -10.76 -0.23 -7.43
C LEU A 251 -11.17 -0.25 -8.90
N LEU A 252 -10.58 -1.15 -9.71
CA LEU A 252 -10.99 -1.37 -11.09
C LEU A 252 -12.46 -1.79 -11.20
N GLN A 253 -12.94 -2.70 -10.34
CA GLN A 253 -14.36 -3.09 -10.36
C GLN A 253 -15.28 -1.94 -9.94
N MET A 254 -14.89 -1.17 -8.92
CA MET A 254 -15.67 -0.01 -8.48
C MET A 254 -15.75 1.07 -9.57
N TYR A 255 -14.64 1.38 -10.25
CA TYR A 255 -14.65 2.32 -11.38
C TYR A 255 -15.48 1.80 -12.55
N ARG A 256 -15.46 0.50 -12.85
CA ARG A 256 -16.33 -0.07 -13.90
C ARG A 256 -17.82 0.14 -13.57
N GLY A 257 -18.21 -0.12 -12.33
CA GLY A 257 -19.58 0.13 -11.86
C GLY A 257 -19.94 1.62 -11.92
N TRP A 258 -19.05 2.49 -11.45
CA TRP A 258 -19.26 3.93 -11.47
C TRP A 258 -19.36 4.49 -12.89
N VAL A 259 -18.50 4.07 -13.83
CA VAL A 259 -18.60 4.49 -15.25
C VAL A 259 -19.94 4.05 -15.86
N ALA A 260 -20.42 2.85 -15.54
CA ALA A 260 -21.72 2.38 -16.00
C ALA A 260 -22.87 3.23 -15.43
N GLU A 261 -22.82 3.58 -14.15
CA GLU A 261 -23.80 4.47 -13.50
C GLU A 261 -23.80 5.87 -14.15
N GLN A 262 -22.63 6.44 -14.44
CA GLN A 262 -22.53 7.74 -15.11
C GLN A 262 -23.11 7.69 -16.52
N ARG A 263 -22.89 6.60 -17.27
CA ARG A 263 -23.50 6.42 -18.60
C ARG A 263 -25.02 6.36 -18.52
N GLU A 264 -25.58 5.68 -17.54
CA GLU A 264 -27.03 5.63 -17.33
C GLU A 264 -27.59 7.03 -17.00
N LYS A 265 -26.92 7.80 -16.14
CA LYS A 265 -27.29 9.19 -15.84
C LYS A 265 -27.26 10.08 -17.09
N LEU A 266 -26.20 10.00 -17.90
CA LEU A 266 -26.09 10.75 -19.15
C LEU A 266 -27.17 10.36 -20.16
N ALA A 267 -27.49 9.07 -20.26
CA ALA A 267 -28.59 8.60 -21.09
C ALA A 267 -29.92 9.22 -20.64
N GLY A 268 -30.18 9.26 -19.33
CA GLY A 268 -31.34 9.91 -18.74
C GLY A 268 -31.42 11.40 -19.11
N PHE A 269 -30.32 12.16 -18.96
CA PHE A 269 -30.30 13.57 -19.34
C PHE A 269 -30.54 13.79 -20.83
N ALA A 270 -29.89 13.00 -21.69
CA ALA A 270 -30.09 13.10 -23.14
C ALA A 270 -31.54 12.78 -23.55
N GLN A 271 -32.17 11.80 -22.90
CA GLN A 271 -33.58 11.46 -23.12
C GLN A 271 -34.53 12.57 -22.66
N SER A 272 -34.29 13.13 -21.47
CA SER A 272 -35.08 14.25 -20.94
C SER A 272 -35.00 15.51 -21.81
N LEU A 273 -33.87 15.71 -22.50
CA LEU A 273 -33.67 16.82 -23.43
C LEU A 273 -34.27 16.54 -24.83
N GLY A 274 -34.25 15.28 -25.30
CA GLY A 274 -34.68 14.90 -26.65
C GLY A 274 -36.17 14.56 -26.82
N GLY A 275 -36.95 14.50 -25.74
CA GLY A 275 -38.41 14.30 -25.78
C GLY A 275 -38.89 12.92 -26.30
N GLY A 276 -38.02 11.90 -26.32
CA GLY A 276 -38.30 10.58 -26.90
C GLY A 276 -38.67 9.50 -25.87
N THR A 277 -39.33 8.43 -26.33
CA THR A 277 -39.67 7.26 -25.51
C THR A 277 -38.44 6.39 -25.21
N VAL A 278 -38.51 5.66 -24.09
CA VAL A 278 -37.43 4.86 -23.52
C VAL A 278 -37.17 3.61 -24.37
N ASP A 279 -36.31 3.76 -25.38
CA ASP A 279 -35.71 2.62 -26.06
C ASP A 279 -34.34 2.32 -25.43
N LYS A 280 -34.31 1.30 -24.56
CA LYS A 280 -33.10 0.86 -23.84
C LYS A 280 -32.03 0.26 -24.76
N SER A 281 -32.36 -0.01 -26.04
CA SER A 281 -31.43 -0.58 -27.01
C SER A 281 -30.63 0.48 -27.78
N GLN A 282 -31.00 1.76 -27.66
CA GLN A 282 -30.30 2.84 -28.37
C GLN A 282 -29.03 3.28 -27.64
N THR A 283 -27.96 3.44 -28.40
CA THR A 283 -26.72 4.05 -27.92
C THR A 283 -26.97 5.50 -27.51
N ILE A 284 -26.34 5.97 -26.43
CA ILE A 284 -26.41 7.38 -25.95
C ILE A 284 -26.16 8.37 -27.11
N GLN A 285 -25.23 8.04 -28.00
CA GLN A 285 -24.91 8.87 -29.16
C GLN A 285 -26.08 9.01 -30.15
N ALA A 286 -26.83 7.94 -30.41
CA ALA A 286 -28.02 7.99 -31.26
C ALA A 286 -29.13 8.83 -30.61
N ILE A 287 -29.25 8.78 -29.28
CA ILE A 287 -30.20 9.62 -28.52
C ILE A 287 -29.83 11.10 -28.67
N ILE A 288 -28.53 11.45 -28.53
CA ILE A 288 -28.04 12.82 -28.69
C ILE A 288 -28.27 13.31 -30.13
N GLU A 289 -27.89 12.53 -31.13
CA GLU A 289 -28.05 12.91 -32.55
C GLU A 289 -29.51 13.15 -32.91
N ARG A 290 -30.41 12.28 -32.42
CA ARG A 290 -31.85 12.45 -32.59
C ARG A 290 -32.38 13.70 -31.88
N ALA A 291 -31.94 13.94 -30.64
CA ALA A 291 -32.34 15.12 -29.88
C ALA A 291 -31.89 16.42 -30.58
N GLU A 292 -30.64 16.47 -31.06
CA GLU A 292 -30.14 17.61 -31.82
C GLU A 292 -30.91 17.80 -33.13
N GLN A 293 -31.24 16.72 -33.83
CA GLN A 293 -31.98 16.77 -35.08
C GLN A 293 -33.41 17.30 -34.84
N ASN A 294 -34.09 16.83 -33.79
CA ASN A 294 -35.41 17.33 -33.40
C ASN A 294 -35.39 18.83 -33.09
N GLU A 295 -34.35 19.33 -32.40
CA GLU A 295 -34.23 20.77 -32.12
C GLU A 295 -33.89 21.59 -33.37
N ARG A 296 -33.06 21.07 -34.27
CA ARG A 296 -32.75 21.73 -35.55
C ARG A 296 -33.97 21.83 -36.47
N GLU A 297 -34.87 20.84 -36.42
CA GLU A 297 -36.13 20.84 -37.16
C GLU A 297 -37.10 21.93 -36.72
N LYS A 298 -36.98 22.44 -35.48
CA LYS A 298 -37.79 23.56 -34.97
C LYS A 298 -37.40 24.93 -35.54
N GLN A 299 -36.26 25.03 -36.23
CA GLN A 299 -35.72 26.21 -36.93
C GLN A 299 -35.71 27.52 -36.12
N LEU A 300 -36.85 28.19 -35.94
CA LEU A 300 -37.02 29.49 -35.27
C LEU A 300 -37.31 29.38 -33.76
N GLU A 301 -37.75 28.21 -33.28
CA GLU A 301 -38.00 27.94 -31.84
C GLU A 301 -36.94 26.99 -31.24
N MET A 302 -35.76 26.93 -31.86
CA MET A 302 -34.66 26.08 -31.40
C MET A 302 -34.17 26.53 -30.02
N ASP A 303 -34.21 25.63 -29.05
CA ASP A 303 -33.67 25.89 -27.72
C ASP A 303 -32.14 25.71 -27.75
N VAL A 304 -31.44 26.85 -27.72
CA VAL A 304 -29.98 26.92 -27.75
C VAL A 304 -29.37 26.24 -26.52
N ASP A 305 -30.02 26.31 -25.36
CA ASP A 305 -29.53 25.71 -24.12
C ASP A 305 -29.60 24.18 -24.18
N VAL A 306 -30.62 23.63 -24.83
CA VAL A 306 -30.72 22.18 -25.11
C VAL A 306 -29.56 21.71 -25.98
N ILE A 307 -29.23 22.44 -27.06
CA ILE A 307 -28.07 22.11 -27.92
C ILE A 307 -26.75 22.16 -27.14
N TYR A 308 -26.55 23.18 -26.30
CA TYR A 308 -25.37 23.26 -25.44
C TYR A 308 -25.30 22.12 -24.42
N ALA A 309 -26.42 21.75 -23.79
CA ALA A 309 -26.49 20.64 -22.86
C ALA A 309 -26.15 19.31 -23.55
N LEU A 310 -26.69 19.05 -24.74
CA LEU A 310 -26.39 17.85 -25.55
C LEU A 310 -24.91 17.78 -25.96
N ARG A 311 -24.30 18.91 -26.32
CA ARG A 311 -22.86 18.99 -26.58
C ARG A 311 -22.05 18.64 -25.34
N ASN A 312 -22.38 19.20 -24.18
CA ASN A 312 -21.70 18.88 -22.93
C ASN A 312 -21.84 17.39 -22.58
N ILE A 313 -23.02 16.78 -22.78
CA ILE A 313 -23.23 15.35 -22.56
C ILE A 313 -22.30 14.52 -23.46
N ARG A 314 -22.15 14.89 -24.74
CA ARG A 314 -21.22 14.22 -25.66
C ARG A 314 -19.76 14.35 -25.21
N ASP A 315 -19.35 15.53 -24.74
CA ASP A 315 -17.99 15.74 -24.23
C ASP A 315 -17.72 14.88 -22.98
N ILE A 316 -18.72 14.71 -22.10
CA ILE A 316 -18.61 13.80 -20.94
C ILE A 316 -18.55 12.34 -21.39
N LEU A 317 -19.36 11.95 -22.39
CA LEU A 317 -19.34 10.60 -22.95
C LEU A 317 -17.95 10.25 -23.49
N GLU A 318 -17.31 11.17 -24.21
CA GLU A 318 -15.94 10.99 -24.70
C GLU A 318 -14.94 10.80 -23.55
N ARG A 319 -15.07 11.58 -22.46
CA ARG A 319 -14.25 11.41 -21.26
C ARG A 319 -14.46 10.04 -20.61
N LEU A 320 -15.71 9.54 -20.55
CA LEU A 320 -16.01 8.21 -20.02
C LEU A 320 -15.44 7.09 -20.90
N ILE A 321 -15.44 7.25 -22.23
CA ILE A 321 -14.76 6.33 -23.14
C ILE A 321 -13.25 6.32 -22.87
N ASN A 322 -12.64 7.48 -22.67
CA ASN A 322 -11.23 7.58 -22.29
C ASN A 322 -10.94 6.91 -20.93
N MET A 323 -11.84 7.04 -19.95
CA MET A 323 -11.73 6.31 -18.70
C MET A 323 -11.81 4.79 -18.88
N GLU A 324 -12.63 4.26 -19.79
CA GLU A 324 -12.65 2.82 -20.09
C GLU A 324 -11.32 2.34 -20.69
N ILE A 325 -10.65 3.18 -21.49
CA ILE A 325 -9.30 2.89 -22.00
C ILE A 325 -8.31 2.85 -20.84
N LEU A 326 -8.37 3.83 -19.92
CA LEU A 326 -7.54 3.83 -18.71
C LEU A 326 -7.80 2.62 -17.81
N LEU A 327 -9.05 2.17 -17.69
CA LEU A 327 -9.40 0.97 -16.92
C LEU A 327 -8.84 -0.31 -17.55
N LYS A 328 -8.83 -0.41 -18.89
CA LYS A 328 -8.16 -1.52 -19.59
C LYS A 328 -6.65 -1.48 -19.38
N ALA A 329 -6.06 -0.30 -19.41
CA ALA A 329 -4.65 -0.13 -19.12
C ALA A 329 -4.32 -0.49 -17.66
N LEU A 330 -5.17 -0.08 -16.70
CA LEU A 330 -5.04 -0.44 -15.29
C LEU A 330 -5.12 -1.97 -15.10
N ASP A 331 -6.06 -2.65 -15.77
CA ASP A 331 -6.18 -4.11 -15.77
C ASP A 331 -4.88 -4.78 -16.23
N GLU A 332 -4.32 -4.29 -17.33
CA GLU A 332 -3.05 -4.78 -17.89
C GLU A 332 -1.89 -4.55 -16.94
N VAL A 333 -1.80 -3.38 -16.30
CA VAL A 333 -0.77 -3.10 -15.31
C VAL A 333 -0.92 -4.03 -14.11
N CYS A 334 -2.13 -4.18 -13.55
CA CYS A 334 -2.40 -5.09 -12.44
C CYS A 334 -2.04 -6.54 -12.79
N ARG A 335 -2.37 -7.00 -14.01
CA ARG A 335 -2.03 -8.36 -14.49
C ARG A 335 -0.52 -8.55 -14.64
N LYS A 336 0.17 -7.62 -15.28
CA LYS A 336 1.64 -7.68 -15.40
C LYS A 336 2.32 -7.72 -14.03
N ARG A 337 1.80 -6.95 -13.07
CA ARG A 337 2.33 -6.94 -11.70
C ARG A 337 2.03 -8.21 -10.94
N SER A 338 0.83 -8.78 -11.05
CA SER A 338 0.51 -10.06 -10.40
C SER A 338 1.37 -11.20 -10.94
N GLU A 339 1.59 -11.25 -12.25
CA GLU A 339 2.49 -12.22 -12.89
C GLU A 339 3.95 -12.08 -12.40
N GLN A 340 4.46 -10.86 -12.22
CA GLN A 340 5.79 -10.62 -11.67
C GLN A 340 5.94 -11.08 -10.21
N ILE A 341 4.86 -11.03 -9.43
CA ILE A 341 4.84 -11.52 -8.03
C ILE A 341 4.83 -13.04 -8.00
N ILE A 342 4.07 -13.68 -8.90
CA ILE A 342 3.93 -15.14 -8.96
C ILE A 342 5.18 -15.80 -9.58
N ALA A 343 5.74 -15.20 -10.63
CA ALA A 343 6.91 -15.70 -11.36
C ALA A 343 7.88 -14.54 -11.61
N PRO A 344 8.70 -14.17 -10.61
CA PRO A 344 9.63 -13.06 -10.76
C PRO A 344 10.64 -13.36 -11.87
N PRO A 345 11.11 -12.34 -12.60
CA PRO A 345 11.91 -12.52 -13.81
C PRO A 345 13.26 -13.23 -13.59
N TRP A 346 13.73 -13.34 -12.34
CA TRP A 346 14.93 -14.10 -11.97
C TRP A 346 14.68 -15.60 -11.71
N GLN A 347 13.42 -16.05 -11.73
CA GLN A 347 13.05 -17.44 -11.53
C GLN A 347 12.81 -18.07 -12.91
N GLU A 348 13.72 -18.95 -13.35
CA GLU A 348 13.62 -19.60 -14.66
C GLU A 348 12.28 -20.33 -14.81
N LYS A 349 11.55 -20.03 -15.90
CA LYS A 349 10.32 -20.74 -16.28
C LYS A 349 10.68 -22.17 -16.70
N GLY A 350 10.90 -23.07 -15.75
CA GLY A 350 11.30 -24.43 -16.12
C GLY A 350 11.75 -25.40 -15.03
N THR A 351 11.42 -25.20 -13.76
CA THR A 351 11.67 -26.24 -12.74
C THR A 351 10.43 -26.51 -11.90
N LEU A 352 9.51 -27.29 -12.46
CA LEU A 352 8.65 -28.21 -11.72
C LEU A 352 8.82 -29.60 -12.31
#